data_AF-A0A0K1PQW9-F1
#
_entry.id   AF-A0A0K1PQW9-F1
#
_cell.length_a   1.000
_cell.length_b   1.000
_cell.length_c   1.000
_cell.angle_alpha   90.00
_cell.angle_beta   90.00
_cell.angle_gamma   90.00
#
_symmetry.space_group_name_H-M   'P 1'
#
loop_
_entity.id
_entity.type
_entity.pdbx_description
1 polymer ?
#
loop_
_entity_poly.entity_id
_entity_poly.type
_entity_poly.pdbx_seq_one_letter_code
_entity_poly.pdbx_strand_id
1 'polypeptide(L)'
;MARSQWSEIEARGVLEAWRRSGLPLERYARQRGIVPQRLHWWKRKLSALEKLSAPTPEPELLPVRVKSDSRRGEPVTVLLRTGHMLKVSHGFDEDAFARVVALLEGA
;
A
#
# COMPACT_ATOMS: atom_id res chain seq x y z
N MET A 1 4.98 36.29 -33.32
CA MET A 1 5.40 36.46 -31.91
C MET A 1 6.11 35.20 -31.46
N ALA A 2 7.42 35.28 -31.22
CA ALA A 2 8.22 34.12 -30.84
C ALA A 2 7.79 33.63 -29.46
N ARG A 3 7.17 32.44 -29.41
CA ARG A 3 6.95 31.68 -28.18
C ARG A 3 8.33 31.25 -27.67
N SER A 4 9.05 32.15 -27.02
CA SER A 4 10.33 31.84 -26.38
C SER A 4 10.04 30.76 -25.33
N GLN A 5 10.34 29.51 -25.67
CA GLN A 5 10.17 28.37 -24.78
C GLN A 5 11.25 28.52 -23.70
N TRP A 6 10.86 28.61 -22.43
CA TRP A 6 11.85 28.56 -21.36
C TRP A 6 12.38 27.14 -21.30
N SER A 7 13.68 27.01 -21.15
CA SER A 7 14.30 25.78 -20.68
C SER A 7 14.02 25.56 -19.19
N GLU A 8 14.16 24.32 -18.74
CA GLU A 8 14.06 23.97 -17.32
C GLU A 8 15.12 24.69 -16.47
N ILE A 9 16.31 24.88 -17.02
CA ILE A 9 17.43 25.58 -16.38
C ILE A 9 17.08 27.05 -16.14
N GLU A 10 16.56 27.74 -17.16
CA GLU A 10 16.11 29.13 -17.03
C GLU A 10 14.98 29.25 -16.01
N ALA A 11 14.00 28.35 -16.05
CA ALA A 11 12.89 28.34 -15.11
C ALA A 11 13.35 28.16 -13.66
N ARG A 12 14.28 27.23 -13.40
CA ARG A 12 14.91 27.06 -12.09
C ARG A 12 15.64 28.32 -11.66
N GLY A 13 16.47 28.90 -12.52
CA GLY A 13 17.21 30.13 -12.23
C GLY A 13 16.30 31.30 -11.83
N VAL A 14 15.20 31.49 -12.56
CA VAL A 14 14.23 32.55 -12.26
C VAL A 14 13.47 32.29 -10.96
N LEU A 15 13.08 31.04 -10.68
CA LEU A 15 12.39 30.66 -9.44
C LEU A 15 13.31 30.74 -8.22
N GLU A 16 14.60 30.46 -8.37
CA GLU A 16 15.60 30.66 -7.31
C GLU A 16 15.82 32.16 -7.03
N ALA A 17 15.92 32.98 -8.07
CA ALA A 17 15.98 34.43 -7.91
C ALA A 17 14.70 34.99 -7.24
N TRP A 18 13.53 34.43 -7.56
CA TRP A 18 12.29 34.73 -6.85
C TRP A 18 12.37 34.33 -5.37
N ARG A 19 12.79 33.11 -5.05
CA ARG A 19 12.94 32.63 -3.65
C ARG A 19 13.86 33.55 -2.84
N ARG A 20 15.01 33.93 -3.39
CA ARG A 20 15.95 34.86 -2.74
C ARG A 20 15.40 36.27 -2.56
N SER A 21 14.49 36.71 -3.43
CA SER A 21 13.89 38.05 -3.32
C SER A 21 12.96 38.20 -2.12
N GLY A 22 12.40 37.09 -1.60
CA GLY A 22 11.41 37.11 -0.52
C GLY A 22 10.07 37.78 -0.88
N LEU A 23 9.90 38.20 -2.14
CA LEU A 23 8.69 38.87 -2.61
C LEU A 23 7.58 37.85 -2.91
N PRO A 24 6.29 38.25 -2.82
CA PRO A 24 5.20 37.48 -3.40
C PRO A 24 5.44 37.23 -4.90
N LEU A 25 5.06 36.04 -5.38
CA LEU A 25 5.36 35.59 -6.74
C LEU A 25 4.77 36.55 -7.80
N GLU A 26 3.56 37.05 -7.58
CA GLU A 26 2.91 38.00 -8.48
C GLU A 26 3.65 39.33 -8.53
N ARG A 27 4.16 39.81 -7.39
CA ARG A 27 4.94 41.05 -7.30
C ARG A 27 6.27 40.90 -8.03
N TYR A 28 6.98 39.79 -7.79
CA TYR A 28 8.23 39.48 -8.49
C TYR A 28 8.03 39.36 -10.01
N ALA A 29 6.97 38.66 -10.43
CA ALA A 29 6.64 38.50 -11.84
C ALA A 29 6.40 39.85 -12.52
N ARG A 30 5.56 40.70 -11.90
CA ARG A 30 5.25 42.05 -12.42
C ARG A 30 6.48 42.93 -12.51
N GLN A 31 7.34 42.94 -11.49
CA GLN A 31 8.58 43.74 -11.49
C GLN A 31 9.55 43.34 -12.62
N ARG A 32 9.54 42.08 -13.04
CA ARG A 32 10.41 41.57 -14.11
C ARG A 32 9.73 41.45 -15.47
N GLY A 33 8.49 41.92 -15.62
CA GLY A 33 7.73 41.80 -16.87
C GLY A 33 7.39 40.35 -17.25
N ILE A 34 7.40 39.44 -16.29
CA ILE A 34 7.07 38.02 -16.49
C ILE A 34 5.59 37.81 -16.20
N VAL A 35 4.91 37.04 -17.05
CA VAL A 35 3.52 36.64 -16.81
C VAL A 35 3.46 35.72 -15.59
N PRO A 36 2.71 36.06 -14.51
CA PRO A 36 2.69 35.27 -13.27
C PRO A 36 2.29 33.81 -13.49
N GLN A 37 1.34 33.56 -14.39
CA GLN A 37 0.86 32.21 -14.72
C GLN A 37 1.98 31.29 -15.23
N ARG A 38 2.98 31.84 -15.92
CA ARG A 38 4.15 31.10 -16.39
C ARG A 38 5.01 30.61 -15.22
N LEU A 39 5.21 31.45 -14.20
CA LEU A 39 5.95 31.06 -12.99
C LEU A 39 5.18 30.03 -12.17
N HIS A 40 3.85 30.17 -12.03
CA HIS A 40 3.03 29.15 -11.39
C HIS A 40 3.10 27.80 -12.11
N TRP A 41 3.05 27.81 -13.44
CA TRP A 41 3.19 26.58 -14.24
C TRP A 41 4.53 25.90 -14.01
N TRP A 42 5.63 26.65 -14.07
CA TRP A 42 6.98 26.10 -13.82
C TRP A 42 7.17 25.62 -12.39
N LYS A 43 6.68 26.36 -11.39
CA LYS A 43 6.70 25.94 -9.98
C LYS A 43 6.00 24.59 -9.79
N ARG A 44 4.84 24.41 -10.42
CA ARG A 44 4.09 23.14 -10.38
C ARG A 44 4.83 22.03 -11.11
N LYS A 45 5.35 22.30 -12.32
CA LYS A 45 6.08 21.31 -13.13
C LYS A 45 7.33 20.80 -12.42
N LEU A 46 8.13 21.71 -11.84
CA LEU A 46 9.35 21.35 -11.12
C LEU A 46 9.06 20.60 -9.82
N SER A 47 8.04 21.00 -9.07
CA SER A 47 7.64 20.27 -7.85
C SER A 47 7.17 18.84 -8.18
N ALA A 48 6.50 18.63 -9.31
CA ALA A 48 6.12 17.29 -9.75
C ALA A 48 7.35 16.44 -10.12
N LEU A 49 8.34 17.02 -10.80
CA LEU A 49 9.61 16.34 -11.11
C LEU A 49 10.39 15.99 -9.84
N GLU A 50 10.48 16.91 -8.87
CA GLU A 50 11.12 16.66 -7.58
C GLU A 50 10.43 15.52 -6.81
N LYS A 51 9.10 15.43 -6.84
CA LYS A 51 8.36 14.33 -6.20
C LYS A 51 8.61 12.98 -6.87
N LEU A 52 8.80 12.95 -8.19
CA LEU A 52 9.12 11.72 -8.94
C LEU A 52 10.56 11.27 -8.70
N SER A 53 11.47 12.20 -8.45
CA SER A 53 12.88 11.93 -8.16
C SER A 53 13.19 11.78 -6.68
N ALA A 54 12.27 12.14 -5.79
CA ALA A 54 12.44 11.93 -4.36
C ALA A 54 12.53 10.43 -4.09
N PRO A 55 13.52 9.95 -3.32
CA PRO A 55 13.52 8.57 -2.87
C PRO A 55 12.23 8.34 -2.10
N THR A 56 11.38 7.45 -2.61
CA THR A 56 10.23 6.96 -1.87
C THR A 56 10.78 6.48 -0.52
N PRO A 57 10.30 6.99 0.62
CA PRO A 57 10.72 6.43 1.90
C PRO A 57 10.40 4.94 1.85
N GLU A 58 11.43 4.10 1.98
CA GLU A 58 11.24 2.65 2.03
C GLU A 58 10.22 2.38 3.15
N PRO A 59 9.12 1.67 2.85
CA PRO A 59 8.13 1.38 3.87
C PRO A 59 8.79 0.56 4.97
N GLU A 60 8.77 1.08 6.20
CA GLU A 60 9.25 0.35 7.36
C GLU A 60 8.33 -0.86 7.61
N LEU A 61 8.85 -2.05 7.33
CA LEU A 61 8.12 -3.30 7.55
C LEU A 61 8.03 -3.58 9.05
N LEU A 62 6.84 -3.43 9.62
CA LEU A 62 6.59 -3.75 11.02
C LEU A 62 6.35 -5.26 11.19
N PRO A 63 6.97 -5.91 12.20
CA PRO A 63 6.77 -7.32 12.45
C PRO A 63 5.34 -7.58 12.94
N VAL A 64 4.58 -8.34 12.15
CA VAL A 64 3.24 -8.79 12.55
C VAL A 64 3.37 -10.08 13.35
N ARG A 65 2.94 -10.05 14.61
CA ARG A 65 2.75 -11.27 15.41
C ARG A 65 1.46 -11.93 14.96
N VAL A 66 1.60 -13.02 14.19
CA VAL A 66 0.47 -13.92 13.92
C VAL A 66 0.06 -14.52 15.25
N LYS A 67 -1.09 -14.07 15.78
CA LYS A 67 -1.78 -14.86 16.79
C LYS A 67 -2.22 -16.12 16.07
N SER A 68 -1.59 -17.25 16.38
CA SER A 68 -2.24 -18.54 16.15
C SER A 68 -3.49 -18.50 17.01
N ASP A 69 -4.57 -17.96 16.46
CA ASP A 69 -5.88 -18.48 16.79
C ASP A 69 -5.70 -19.97 16.51
N SER A 70 -5.66 -20.76 17.57
CA SER A 70 -5.83 -22.19 17.48
C SER A 70 -7.20 -22.36 16.84
N ARG A 71 -7.24 -22.27 15.50
CA ARG A 71 -8.34 -22.73 14.68
C ARG A 71 -8.57 -24.10 15.24
N ARG A 72 -9.66 -24.23 16.00
CA ARG A 72 -10.24 -25.50 16.37
C ARG A 72 -10.15 -26.34 15.12
N GLY A 73 -9.23 -27.31 15.13
CA GLY A 73 -8.78 -27.98 13.92
C GLY A 73 -9.99 -28.40 13.10
N GLU A 74 -9.88 -28.30 11.78
CA GLU A 74 -10.98 -28.71 10.91
C GLU A 74 -11.42 -30.12 11.29
N PRO A 75 -12.73 -30.35 11.49
CA PRO A 75 -13.22 -31.64 11.92
C PRO A 75 -12.80 -32.73 10.93
N VAL A 76 -12.22 -33.81 11.44
CA VAL A 76 -11.78 -34.95 10.64
C VAL A 76 -13.01 -35.72 10.20
N THR A 77 -13.06 -36.10 8.93
CA THR A 77 -14.14 -36.93 8.40
C THR A 77 -13.60 -38.34 8.16
N VAL A 78 -14.24 -39.33 8.77
CA VAL A 78 -13.89 -40.75 8.67
C VAL A 78 -14.99 -41.45 7.89
N LEU A 79 -14.62 -42.11 6.79
CA LEU A 79 -15.52 -42.95 6.01
C LEU A 79 -15.32 -44.41 6.45
N LEU A 80 -16.41 -45.02 6.90
CA LEU A 80 -16.46 -46.41 7.35
C LEU A 80 -16.64 -47.36 6.15
N ARG A 81 -16.24 -48.62 6.31
CA ARG A 81 -16.38 -49.65 5.27
C ARG A 81 -17.84 -49.91 4.91
N THR A 82 -18.74 -49.71 5.88
CA THR A 82 -20.19 -49.80 5.69
C THR A 82 -20.78 -48.66 4.85
N GLY A 83 -19.97 -47.64 4.50
CA GLY A 83 -20.40 -46.46 3.76
C GLY A 83 -20.91 -45.31 4.64
N HIS A 84 -20.93 -45.47 5.96
CA HIS A 84 -21.27 -44.39 6.89
C HIS A 84 -20.13 -43.37 7.00
N MET A 85 -20.49 -42.10 7.17
CA MET A 85 -19.53 -41.01 7.34
C MET A 85 -19.62 -40.40 8.74
N LEU A 86 -18.52 -40.42 9.47
CA LEU A 86 -18.40 -39.84 10.81
C LEU A 86 -17.59 -38.55 10.73
N LYS A 87 -18.16 -37.45 11.25
CA LYS A 87 -17.49 -36.15 11.35
C LYS A 87 -17.09 -35.89 12.80
N VAL A 88 -15.80 -35.78 13.06
CA VAL A 88 -15.24 -35.72 14.41
C VAL A 88 -14.56 -34.38 14.62
N SER A 89 -15.04 -33.62 15.61
CA SER A 89 -14.40 -32.37 16.02
C SER A 89 -13.23 -32.65 16.96
N HIS A 90 -12.25 -31.76 17.02
CA HIS A 90 -11.16 -31.80 18.01
C HIS A 90 -11.69 -31.90 19.45
N GLY A 91 -10.95 -32.58 20.34
CA GLY A 91 -11.32 -32.76 21.74
C GLY A 91 -12.38 -33.83 21.99
N PHE A 92 -12.57 -34.75 21.04
CA PHE A 92 -13.43 -35.91 21.22
C PHE A 92 -12.78 -36.95 22.15
N ASP A 93 -13.61 -37.73 22.83
CA ASP A 93 -13.18 -38.87 23.63
C ASP A 93 -12.82 -40.04 22.69
N GLU A 94 -11.55 -40.43 22.71
CA GLU A 94 -11.00 -41.47 21.84
C GLU A 94 -11.61 -42.85 22.14
N ASP A 95 -11.86 -43.17 23.42
CA ASP A 95 -12.43 -44.45 23.83
C ASP A 95 -13.90 -44.54 23.40
N ALA A 96 -14.64 -43.44 23.53
CA ALA A 96 -16.02 -43.36 23.05
C ALA A 96 -16.10 -43.50 21.53
N PHE A 97 -15.21 -42.81 20.80
CA PHE A 97 -15.16 -42.90 19.34
C PHE A 97 -14.84 -44.32 18.87
N ALA A 98 -13.85 -44.99 19.48
CA ALA A 98 -13.49 -46.37 19.15
C ALA A 98 -14.67 -47.34 19.35
N ARG A 99 -15.43 -47.20 20.45
CA ARG A 99 -16.64 -48.02 20.70
C ARG A 99 -17.71 -47.83 19.62
N VAL A 100 -17.94 -46.58 19.20
CA VAL A 100 -18.93 -46.26 18.15
C VAL A 100 -18.51 -46.85 16.82
N VAL A 101 -17.23 -46.70 16.43
CA VAL A 101 -16.71 -47.29 15.19
C VAL A 101 -16.82 -48.82 15.22
N ALA A 102 -16.44 -49.46 16.33
CA ALA A 102 -16.55 -50.92 16.47
C ALA A 102 -17.99 -51.42 16.35
N LEU A 103 -18.96 -50.69 16.93
CA LEU A 103 -20.38 -51.03 16.80
C LEU A 103 -20.88 -50.91 15.36
N LEU A 104 -20.47 -49.85 14.64
CA LEU A 104 -20.91 -49.59 13.27
C LEU A 104 -20.23 -50.50 12.24
N GLU A 105 -19.02 -50.98 12.51
CA GLU A 105 -18.28 -51.92 11.64
C GLU A 105 -18.56 -53.40 11.95
N GLY A 106 -19.11 -53.71 13.13
CA GLY A 106 -19.41 -55.07 13.59
C GLY A 106 -20.83 -55.58 13.28
N ALA A 107 -21.64 -54.79 12.57
CA ALA A 107 -23.02 -55.11 12.19
C ALA A 107 -23.12 -55.59 10.73
#